data_AF-A0A5K7YWF9-F1
#
_entry.id   AF-A0A5K7YWF9-F1
#
_cell.length_a   1.000
_cell.length_b   1.000
_cell.length_c   1.000
_cell.angle_alpha   90.00
_cell.angle_beta   90.00
_cell.angle_gamma   90.00
#
_symmetry.space_group_name_H-M   'P 1'
#
loop_
_entity.id
_entity.type
_entity.pdbx_description
1 polymer ?
#
loop_
_entity_poly.entity_id
_entity_poly.type
_entity_poly.pdbx_seq_one_letter_code
_entity_poly.pdbx_strand_id
1 'polypeptide(L)'
;MKHQALTEEIIKVFYRVYNALGYGFLEKVYENAMMIELKKEGLFAVQQSPIDVIYSEQIVGQYFADIIVDEKVILEIKAKKHFGSEDEAQLLNYLKSTDKEVGLLINFGPKPELSRKVFDNSKK
;
A
#
# COMPACT_ATOMS: atom_id res chain seq x y z
N MET A 1 -16.12 -8.26 2.33
CA MET A 1 -15.46 -6.99 2.72
C MET A 1 -15.11 -6.18 1.46
N LYS A 2 -14.95 -4.84 1.51
CA LYS A 2 -14.58 -4.03 0.32
C LYS A 2 -13.28 -4.57 -0.32
N HIS A 3 -13.28 -4.83 -1.63
CA HIS A 3 -12.14 -5.35 -2.41
C HIS A 3 -11.45 -6.63 -1.87
N GLN A 4 -12.20 -7.52 -1.20
CA GLN A 4 -11.63 -8.68 -0.52
C GLN A 4 -10.79 -9.58 -1.44
N ALA A 5 -11.33 -10.03 -2.58
CA ALA A 5 -10.63 -10.90 -3.52
C ALA A 5 -9.31 -10.29 -4.00
N LEU A 6 -9.34 -9.01 -4.39
CA LEU A 6 -8.14 -8.27 -4.81
C LEU A 6 -7.09 -8.19 -3.69
N THR A 7 -7.50 -7.89 -2.45
CA THR A 7 -6.56 -7.87 -1.33
C THR A 7 -5.95 -9.24 -1.04
N GLU A 8 -6.71 -10.33 -1.21
CA GLU A 8 -6.20 -11.69 -1.04
C GLU A 8 -5.14 -12.05 -2.10
N GLU A 9 -5.32 -11.61 -3.34
CA GLU A 9 -4.32 -11.78 -4.42
C GLU A 9 -3.05 -10.98 -4.13
N ILE A 10 -3.19 -9.72 -3.71
CA ILE A 10 -2.04 -8.88 -3.34
C ILE A 10 -1.28 -9.49 -2.15
N ILE A 11 -1.98 -10.04 -1.17
CA ILE A 11 -1.37 -10.71 -0.01
C ILE A 11 -0.56 -11.94 -0.46
N LYS A 12 -1.06 -12.73 -1.42
CA LYS A 12 -0.31 -13.86 -1.98
C LYS A 12 0.97 -13.38 -2.68
N VAL A 13 0.88 -12.28 -3.43
CA VAL A 13 2.06 -11.64 -4.07
C VAL A 13 3.07 -11.18 -3.01
N PHE A 14 2.63 -10.52 -1.95
CA PHE A 14 3.48 -10.11 -0.83
C PHE A 14 4.28 -11.29 -0.26
N TYR A 15 3.60 -12.39 0.11
CA TYR A 15 4.29 -13.55 0.67
C TYR A 15 5.23 -14.22 -0.33
N ARG A 16 4.91 -14.20 -1.63
CA ARG A 16 5.83 -14.72 -2.66
C ARG A 16 7.12 -13.90 -2.73
N VAL A 17 7.02 -12.58 -2.73
CA VAL A 17 8.18 -11.67 -2.72
C VAL A 17 8.99 -11.87 -1.43
N TYR A 18 8.31 -11.91 -0.27
CA TYR A 18 8.96 -12.09 1.02
C TYR A 18 9.73 -13.43 1.09
N ASN A 19 9.13 -14.52 0.61
CA ASN A 19 9.77 -15.84 0.60
C ASN A 19 10.95 -15.93 -0.37
N ALA A 20 10.94 -15.14 -1.45
CA ALA A 20 12.01 -15.13 -2.44
C ALA A 20 13.21 -14.26 -2.03
N LEU A 21 12.95 -13.08 -1.46
CA LEU A 21 13.99 -12.10 -1.13
C LEU A 21 14.41 -12.12 0.34
N GLY A 22 13.55 -12.58 1.24
CA GLY A 22 13.72 -12.41 2.68
C GLY A 22 13.60 -10.94 3.09
N TYR A 23 14.19 -10.61 4.24
CA TYR A 23 14.26 -9.24 4.77
C TYR A 23 15.68 -8.67 4.66
N GLY A 24 15.83 -7.35 4.80
CA GLY A 24 17.14 -6.66 4.82
C GLY A 24 17.42 -5.74 3.63
N PHE A 25 16.58 -5.76 2.59
CA PHE A 25 16.64 -4.76 1.52
C PHE A 25 15.88 -3.47 1.87
N LEU A 26 16.13 -2.41 1.09
CA LEU A 26 15.39 -1.15 1.15
C LEU A 26 13.97 -1.32 0.59
N GLU A 27 13.04 -0.48 1.04
CA GLU A 27 11.62 -0.47 0.62
C GLU A 27 11.46 -0.48 -0.91
N LYS A 28 12.27 0.33 -1.62
CA LYS A 28 12.24 0.41 -3.09
C LYS A 28 12.52 -0.93 -3.79
N VAL A 29 13.31 -1.81 -3.18
CA VAL A 29 13.59 -3.15 -3.74
C VAL A 29 12.33 -4.01 -3.67
N TYR A 30 11.62 -3.99 -2.56
CA TYR A 30 10.36 -4.72 -2.40
C TYR A 30 9.25 -4.13 -3.27
N GLU A 31 9.17 -2.80 -3.37
CA GLU A 31 8.23 -2.12 -4.27
C GLU A 31 8.41 -2.59 -5.72
N ASN A 32 9.66 -2.66 -6.19
CA ASN A 32 9.97 -3.14 -7.55
C ASN A 32 9.65 -4.63 -7.72
N ALA A 33 9.94 -5.46 -6.71
CA ALA A 33 9.63 -6.89 -6.75
C ALA A 33 8.12 -7.16 -6.74
N MET A 34 7.36 -6.41 -5.94
CA MET A 34 5.90 -6.46 -5.91
C MET A 34 5.31 -6.13 -7.28
N MET A 35 5.80 -5.09 -7.97
CA MET A 35 5.31 -4.76 -9.32
C MET A 35 5.51 -5.87 -10.33
N ILE A 36 6.64 -6.58 -10.28
CA ILE A 36 6.91 -7.72 -11.17
C ILE A 36 5.89 -8.83 -10.91
N GLU A 37 5.64 -9.19 -9.65
CA GLU A 37 4.71 -10.26 -9.30
C GLU A 37 3.24 -9.87 -9.51
N LEU A 38 2.83 -8.63 -9.18
CA LEU A 38 1.49 -8.11 -9.47
C LEU A 38 1.18 -8.19 -10.96
N LYS A 39 2.14 -7.79 -11.81
CA LYS A 39 2.01 -7.89 -13.27
C LYS A 39 1.87 -9.34 -13.75
N LYS A 40 2.57 -10.29 -13.13
CA LYS A 40 2.45 -11.73 -13.47
C LYS A 40 1.09 -12.30 -13.10
N GLU A 41 0.48 -11.81 -12.03
CA GLU A 41 -0.90 -12.15 -11.65
C GLU A 41 -1.95 -11.41 -12.50
N GLY A 42 -1.53 -10.60 -13.48
CA GLY A 42 -2.43 -9.86 -14.37
C GLY A 42 -3.07 -8.63 -13.73
N LEU A 43 -2.60 -8.20 -12.55
CA LEU A 43 -3.09 -7.02 -11.86
C LEU A 43 -2.45 -5.75 -12.43
N PHE A 44 -3.27 -4.72 -12.64
CA PHE A 44 -2.76 -3.42 -13.03
C PHE A 44 -2.24 -2.71 -11.78
N ALA A 45 -1.01 -2.19 -11.84
CA ALA A 45 -0.41 -1.50 -10.70
C ALA A 45 0.43 -0.31 -11.19
N VAL A 46 0.45 0.75 -10.39
CA VAL A 46 1.25 1.96 -10.62
C VAL A 46 2.07 2.26 -9.38
N GLN A 47 3.36 2.51 -9.56
CA GLN A 47 4.29 2.90 -8.49
C GLN A 47 4.30 4.40 -8.26
N GLN A 48 4.61 4.81 -7.03
CA GLN A 48 4.88 6.21 -6.67
C GLN A 48 3.79 7.16 -7.19
N SER A 49 2.53 6.78 -6.97
CA SER A 49 1.40 7.57 -7.46
C SER A 49 1.21 8.79 -6.55
N PRO A 50 1.16 10.02 -7.11
CA PRO A 50 0.93 11.21 -6.31
C PRO A 50 -0.48 11.20 -5.71
N ILE A 51 -0.59 11.68 -4.47
CA ILE A 51 -1.82 11.92 -3.74
C ILE A 51 -1.79 13.36 -3.24
N ASP A 52 -2.69 14.19 -3.76
CA ASP A 52 -2.80 15.58 -3.33
C ASP A 52 -3.39 15.68 -1.93
N VAL A 53 -2.76 16.51 -1.10
CA VAL A 53 -3.27 16.87 0.23
C VAL A 53 -4.02 18.17 0.11
N ILE A 54 -5.33 18.12 0.36
CA ILE A 54 -6.21 19.27 0.26
C ILE A 54 -6.48 19.84 1.66
N TYR A 55 -6.22 21.13 1.84
CA TYR A 55 -6.59 21.89 3.02
C TYR A 55 -7.25 23.20 2.58
N SER A 56 -8.48 23.46 3.06
CA SER A 56 -9.26 24.64 2.67
C SER A 56 -9.37 24.83 1.15
N GLU A 57 -9.76 23.75 0.45
CA GLU A 57 -9.92 23.69 -1.02
C GLU A 57 -8.63 23.92 -1.83
N GLN A 58 -7.48 24.00 -1.17
CA GLN A 58 -6.19 24.21 -1.81
C GLN A 58 -5.27 23.01 -1.61
N ILE A 59 -4.50 22.68 -2.64
CA ILE A 59 -3.43 21.68 -2.53
C ILE A 59 -2.30 22.29 -1.70
N VAL A 60 -2.00 21.65 -0.56
CA VAL A 60 -0.93 22.09 0.36
C VAL A 60 0.29 21.18 0.33
N GLY A 61 0.24 20.09 -0.44
CA GLY A 61 1.35 19.18 -0.63
C GLY A 61 0.95 17.93 -1.39
N GLN A 62 1.95 17.11 -1.70
CA GLN A 62 1.77 15.81 -2.33
C GLN A 62 2.44 14.74 -1.48
N TYR A 63 1.72 13.65 -1.29
CA TYR A 63 2.30 12.37 -0.89
C TYR A 63 2.45 11.48 -2.11
N PHE A 64 3.23 10.43 -1.96
CA PHE A 64 3.39 9.40 -2.97
C PHE A 64 3.08 8.07 -2.31
N ALA A 65 2.01 7.42 -2.76
CA ALA A 65 1.72 6.05 -2.37
C ALA A 65 2.70 5.12 -3.08
N ASP A 66 3.23 4.12 -2.36
CA ASP A 66 4.23 3.21 -2.95
C ASP A 66 3.66 2.48 -4.17
N ILE A 67 2.47 1.87 -4.03
CA ILE A 67 1.79 1.20 -5.15
C ILE A 67 0.27 1.42 -5.05
N ILE A 68 -0.37 1.67 -6.19
CA ILE A 68 -1.83 1.60 -6.34
C ILE A 68 -2.17 0.44 -7.28
N VAL A 69 -3.00 -0.50 -6.82
CA VAL A 69 -3.42 -1.69 -7.57
C VAL A 69 -4.87 -1.57 -8.02
N ASP A 70 -5.12 -1.83 -9.30
CA ASP A 70 -6.41 -1.76 -10.00
C ASP A 70 -7.19 -0.47 -9.71
N GLU A 71 -6.47 0.63 -9.49
CA GLU A 71 -7.02 1.94 -9.08
C GLU A 71 -7.88 1.89 -7.80
N LYS A 72 -7.80 0.81 -7.01
CA LYS A 72 -8.72 0.51 -5.89
C LYS A 72 -8.02 0.37 -4.54
N VAL A 73 -6.83 -0.23 -4.52
CA VAL A 73 -6.11 -0.55 -3.27
C VAL A 73 -4.79 0.18 -3.24
N ILE A 74 -4.55 0.94 -2.17
CA ILE A 74 -3.26 1.56 -1.87
C ILE A 74 -2.40 0.57 -1.09
N LEU A 75 -1.14 0.38 -1.50
CA LEU A 75 -0.15 -0.36 -0.74
C LEU A 75 0.90 0.61 -0.21
N GLU A 76 1.18 0.51 1.09
CA GLU A 76 2.39 1.07 1.69
C GLU A 76 3.34 -0.02 2.13
N ILE A 77 4.59 0.12 1.72
CA ILE A 77 5.66 -0.85 1.92
C ILE A 77 6.59 -0.33 2.99
N LYS A 78 6.90 -1.20 3.95
CA LYS A 78 7.90 -0.94 4.99
C LYS A 78 8.97 -2.02 5.00
N ALA A 79 10.16 -1.65 5.45
CA ALA A 79 11.28 -2.58 5.64
C ALA A 79 11.94 -2.37 7.00
N LYS A 80 11.19 -2.63 8.07
CA LYS A 80 11.63 -2.37 9.46
C LYS A 80 11.25 -3.49 10.41
N LYS A 81 11.78 -3.44 11.64
CA LYS A 81 11.56 -4.52 12.64
C LYS A 81 10.07 -4.77 12.91
N HIS A 82 9.31 -3.69 13.13
CA HIS A 82 7.87 -3.67 13.29
C HIS A 82 7.32 -2.35 12.72
N PHE A 83 6.14 -2.35 12.10
CA PHE A 83 5.43 -1.09 11.84
C PHE A 83 4.78 -0.53 13.12
N GLY A 84 4.67 0.79 13.17
CA GLY A 84 4.13 1.56 14.29
C GLY A 84 2.83 2.26 13.93
N SER A 85 2.25 2.96 14.92
CA SER A 85 1.01 3.72 14.75
C SER A 85 1.13 4.82 13.69
N GLU A 86 2.33 5.36 13.48
CA GLU A 86 2.61 6.40 12.50
C GLU A 86 2.43 5.91 11.06
N ASP A 87 2.77 4.65 10.76
CA ASP A 87 2.57 4.07 9.43
C ASP A 87 1.09 3.83 9.14
N GLU A 88 0.36 3.37 10.15
CA GLU A 88 -1.09 3.21 10.03
C GLU A 88 -1.79 4.55 9.84
N ALA A 89 -1.35 5.59 10.56
CA ALA A 89 -1.86 6.95 10.40
C ALA A 89 -1.54 7.51 9.01
N GLN A 90 -0.34 7.27 8.48
CA GLN A 90 0.03 7.64 7.11
C GLN A 90 -0.93 7.01 6.09
N LEU A 91 -1.14 5.69 6.14
CA LEU A 91 -2.04 5.00 5.23
C LEU A 91 -3.49 5.51 5.34
N LEU A 92 -3.99 5.74 6.56
CA LEU A 92 -5.33 6.29 6.77
C LEU A 92 -5.48 7.70 6.19
N ASN A 93 -4.44 8.54 6.30
CA ASN A 93 -4.45 9.86 5.69
C ASN A 93 -4.52 9.78 4.16
N TYR A 94 -3.88 8.79 3.54
CA TYR A 94 -3.93 8.61 2.08
C TYR A 94 -5.32 8.18 1.61
N LEU A 95 -5.96 7.26 2.34
CA LEU A 95 -7.35 6.89 2.07
C LEU A 95 -8.30 8.10 2.29
N LYS A 96 -8.03 8.92 3.30
CA LYS A 96 -8.78 10.17 3.53
C LYS A 96 -8.55 11.22 2.44
N SER A 97 -7.42 11.21 1.74
CA SER A 97 -7.13 12.17 0.66
C SER A 97 -7.49 11.65 -0.74
N THR A 98 -8.00 10.42 -0.87
CA THR A 98 -8.34 9.82 -2.17
C THR A 98 -9.78 9.29 -2.20
N ASP A 99 -10.23 8.89 -3.38
CA ASP A 99 -11.48 8.14 -3.57
C ASP A 99 -11.36 6.66 -3.16
N LYS A 100 -10.15 6.18 -2.89
CA LYS A 100 -9.85 4.79 -2.52
C LYS A 100 -10.19 4.56 -1.05
N GLU A 101 -10.74 3.38 -0.79
CA GLU A 101 -11.31 3.04 0.52
C GLU A 101 -10.56 1.91 1.23
N VAL A 102 -9.64 1.24 0.54
CA VAL A 102 -8.91 0.09 1.07
C VAL A 102 -7.42 0.30 0.91
N GLY A 103 -6.69 0.09 2.01
CA GLY A 103 -5.24 0.16 2.05
C GLY A 103 -4.62 -1.08 2.70
N LEU A 104 -3.45 -1.48 2.25
CA LEU A 104 -2.62 -2.51 2.88
C LEU A 104 -1.28 -1.89 3.29
N LEU A 105 -0.98 -1.94 4.59
CA LEU A 105 0.35 -1.68 5.11
C LEU A 105 1.08 -3.02 5.22
N ILE A 106 2.20 -3.13 4.51
CA ILE A 106 2.94 -4.37 4.31
C ILE A 106 4.37 -4.14 4.78
N ASN A 107 4.86 -4.96 5.71
CA ASN A 107 6.22 -4.82 6.22
C ASN A 107 7.06 -6.07 5.92
N PHE A 108 8.15 -5.85 5.17
CA PHE A 108 9.23 -6.79 4.91
C PHE A 108 10.29 -6.73 6.01
N GLY A 109 9.85 -6.83 7.25
CA GLY A 109 10.69 -6.91 8.45
C GLY A 109 11.25 -8.30 8.68
N PRO A 110 12.01 -8.54 9.77
CA PRO A 110 12.45 -9.88 10.18
C PRO A 110 11.30 -10.88 10.35
N LYS A 111 10.10 -10.37 10.61
CA LYS A 111 8.84 -11.09 10.49
C LYS A 111 7.96 -10.33 9.50
N PRO A 112 7.23 -11.01 8.60
CA PRO A 112 6.28 -10.36 7.73
C PRO A 112 5.11 -9.85 8.55
N GLU A 113 4.72 -8.60 8.35
CA GLU A 113 3.55 -8.02 9.00
C GLU A 113 2.62 -7.40 7.96
N LEU A 114 1.33 -7.46 8.24
CA LEU A 114 0.29 -6.95 7.36
C LEU A 114 -0.84 -6.33 8.17
N SER A 115 -1.23 -5.10 7.81
CA SER A 115 -2.40 -4.41 8.36
C SER A 115 -3.29 -3.94 7.22
N ARG A 116 -4.54 -4.40 7.21
CA ARG A 116 -5.56 -3.97 6.25
C ARG A 116 -6.40 -2.86 6.87
N LYS A 117 -6.43 -1.69 6.23
CA LYS A 117 -7.26 -0.55 6.65
C LYS A 117 -8.40 -0.32 5.67
N VAL A 118 -9.53 0.10 6.21
CA VAL A 118 -10.69 0.53 5.43
C VAL A 118 -11.10 1.90 5.92
N PHE A 119 -11.28 2.84 4.99
CA PHE A 119 -11.83 4.15 5.26
C PHE A 119 -13.08 4.32 4.43
N ASP A 120 -14.20 4.65 5.06
CA ASP A 120 -15.48 4.83 4.37
C ASP A 120 -15.59 6.26 3.84
N ASN A 121 -15.59 6.42 2.52
CA ASN A 121 -15.65 7.73 1.87
C ASN A 121 -17.08 8.29 1.80
N SER A 122 -18.09 7.56 2.29
CA SER A 122 -19.51 7.95 2.21
C SER A 122 -19.89 9.25 2.95
N LYS A 123 -18.95 9.89 3.63
CA LYS A 123 -19.14 11.12 4.43
C LYS A 123 -18.24 12.28 4.01
N LYS A 124 -17.47 12.13 2.92
CA LYS A 124 -16.80 13.25 2.26
C LYS A 124 -17.80 14.00 1.41
#